data_AF-A0A935XEZ0-F1
#
_entry.id   AF-A0A935XEZ0-F1
#
_cell.length_a   1.000
_cell.length_b   1.000
_cell.length_c   1.000
_cell.angle_alpha   90.00
_cell.angle_beta   90.00
_cell.angle_gamma   90.00
#
_symmetry.space_group_name_H-M   'P 1'
#
loop_
_entity.id
_entity.type
_entity.pdbx_description
1 polymer ?
#
loop_
_entity_poly.entity_id
_entity_poly.type
_entity_poly.pdbx_seq_one_letter_code
_entity_poly.pdbx_strand_id
1 'polypeptide(L)'
;MHIEIVDSLRCPSPHEETWLVASVTRFEGRDIVEGALGCPVCRRQFAVRHGEVDFTGPEADAVDAGGRARATPVGAAPGGAPPDEEELLRARALLALADGGGLVLLGGEHARMASVLEDEAQVMPLLLNAPAWASGGVRPPSAIRIADGLPVAAGALRAAWLDEATASRSDTVRAVLRALRPGGRLVAPVTAPLPDGARELARDAREWVAESSGAASAPVSLRRR
;
A
#
# COMPACT_ATOMS: atom_id res chain seq x y z
N MET A 1 6.38 -9.76 1.01
CA MET A 1 6.28 -8.44 1.64
C MET A 1 7.65 -7.99 2.07
N HIS A 2 8.18 -6.96 1.42
CA HIS A 2 9.46 -6.37 1.78
C HIS A 2 9.46 -5.90 3.22
N ILE A 3 10.47 -6.32 3.99
CA ILE A 3 10.56 -6.02 5.42
C ILE A 3 10.57 -4.51 5.72
N GLU A 4 11.10 -3.70 4.80
CA GLU A 4 11.17 -2.22 4.91
C GLU A 4 9.79 -1.57 4.89
N ILE A 5 8.78 -2.23 4.32
CA ILE A 5 7.41 -1.71 4.27
C ILE A 5 6.77 -1.74 5.66
N VAL A 6 7.17 -2.67 6.54
CA VAL A 6 6.62 -2.79 7.90
C VAL A 6 6.78 -1.49 8.68
N ASP A 7 7.90 -0.79 8.53
CA ASP A 7 8.17 0.50 9.20
C ASP A 7 7.20 1.62 8.76
N SER A 8 6.62 1.49 7.57
CA SER A 8 5.64 2.43 7.02
C SER A 8 4.21 2.08 7.43
N LEU A 9 3.95 0.89 7.95
CA LEU A 9 2.60 0.46 8.34
C LEU A 9 2.23 0.95 9.74
N ARG A 10 0.93 1.19 9.94
CA ARG A 10 0.34 1.66 11.20
C ARG A 10 -0.81 0.79 11.63
N CYS A 11 -1.04 0.71 12.93
CA CYS A 11 -2.23 0.03 13.42
C CYS A 11 -3.49 0.83 13.01
N PRO A 12 -4.50 0.19 12.39
CA PRO A 12 -5.75 0.86 12.03
C PRO A 12 -6.75 0.97 13.20
N SER A 13 -6.46 0.39 14.37
CA SER A 13 -7.34 0.43 15.54
C SER A 13 -7.46 1.85 16.14
N PRO A 14 -8.56 2.18 16.85
CA PRO A 14 -8.80 3.51 17.40
C PRO A 14 -7.94 3.81 18.65
N HIS A 15 -6.68 4.14 18.43
CA HIS A 15 -5.75 4.69 19.41
C HIS A 15 -4.74 5.61 18.70
N GLU A 16 -3.83 6.24 19.45
CA GLU A 16 -2.76 7.05 18.85
C GLU A 16 -1.95 6.25 17.84
N GLU A 17 -1.59 6.87 16.72
CA GLU A 17 -0.86 6.21 15.64
C GLU A 17 0.45 5.59 16.17
N THR A 18 0.68 4.31 15.87
CA THR A 18 1.90 3.58 16.26
C THR A 18 2.32 2.62 15.17
N TRP A 19 3.62 2.32 15.12
CA TRP A 19 4.19 1.32 14.23
C TRP A 19 3.68 -0.09 14.56
N LEU A 20 3.77 -0.98 13.56
CA LEU A 20 3.55 -2.42 13.74
C LEU A 20 4.89 -3.14 13.89
N VAL A 21 4.90 -4.24 14.63
CA VAL A 21 6.07 -5.09 14.83
C VAL A 21 5.85 -6.43 14.13
N ALA A 22 6.77 -6.85 13.29
CA ALA A 22 6.68 -8.14 12.61
C ALA A 22 7.17 -9.29 13.51
N SER A 23 6.37 -10.35 13.58
CA SER A 23 6.77 -11.68 14.04
C SER A 23 6.73 -12.62 12.84
N VAL A 24 7.89 -13.08 12.38
CA VAL A 24 8.01 -13.74 11.08
C VAL A 24 8.28 -15.23 11.25
N THR A 25 7.52 -16.06 10.54
CA THR A 25 7.67 -17.52 10.55
C THR A 25 8.28 -18.05 9.26
N ARG A 26 8.22 -17.28 8.16
CA ARG A 26 8.89 -17.60 6.89
C ARG A 26 9.35 -16.35 6.14
N PHE A 27 10.60 -16.38 5.68
CA PHE A 27 11.22 -15.38 4.82
C PHE A 27 11.69 -16.00 3.49
N GLU A 28 11.70 -15.18 2.44
CA GLU A 28 12.39 -15.44 1.17
C GLU A 28 13.21 -14.20 0.79
N GLY A 29 14.53 -14.26 0.95
CA GLY A 29 15.36 -13.06 0.79
C GLY A 29 15.01 -11.98 1.80
N ARG A 30 14.45 -10.86 1.33
CA ARG A 30 13.96 -9.74 2.17
C ARG A 30 12.43 -9.73 2.31
N ASP A 31 11.76 -10.71 1.73
CA ASP A 31 10.31 -10.81 1.73
C ASP A 31 9.81 -11.67 2.90
N ILE A 32 8.99 -11.06 3.76
CA ILE A 32 8.12 -11.76 4.70
C ILE A 32 7.07 -12.50 3.87
N VAL A 33 7.05 -13.82 3.99
CA VAL A 33 6.06 -14.69 3.33
C VAL A 33 4.94 -15.04 4.29
N GLU A 34 5.28 -15.51 5.49
CA GLU A 34 4.33 -15.90 6.54
C GLU A 34 4.74 -15.29 7.88
N GLY A 35 3.75 -14.88 8.68
CA GLY A 35 3.97 -14.30 10.01
C GLY A 35 2.77 -13.54 10.54
N ALA A 36 3.02 -12.55 11.38
CA ALA A 36 2.03 -11.61 11.87
C ALA A 36 2.65 -10.23 12.10
N LEU A 37 1.84 -9.18 11.96
CA LEU A 37 2.13 -7.83 12.40
C LEU A 37 1.36 -7.52 13.68
N GLY A 38 2.04 -7.16 14.76
CA GLY A 38 1.44 -6.84 16.05
C GLY A 38 1.53 -5.36 16.39
N CYS A 39 0.46 -4.79 16.93
CA CYS A 39 0.48 -3.45 17.50
C CYS A 39 0.97 -3.50 18.97
N PRO A 40 2.01 -2.75 19.37
CA PRO A 40 2.47 -2.76 20.76
C PRO A 40 1.50 -2.07 21.73
N VAL A 41 0.58 -1.24 21.23
CA VAL A 41 -0.38 -0.48 22.05
C VAL A 41 -1.64 -1.29 22.34
N CYS A 42 -2.37 -1.70 21.30
CA CYS A 42 -3.63 -2.44 21.47
C CYS A 42 -3.47 -3.97 21.43
N ARG A 43 -2.25 -4.47 21.14
CA ARG A 43 -1.92 -5.90 21.02
C ARG A 43 -2.66 -6.65 19.91
N ARG A 44 -3.43 -5.95 19.07
CA ARG A 44 -4.05 -6.55 17.88
C ARG A 44 -2.97 -7.08 16.94
N GLN A 45 -3.20 -8.27 16.42
CA GLN A 45 -2.32 -8.94 15.47
C GLN A 45 -3.03 -9.11 14.13
N PHE A 46 -2.26 -8.97 13.05
CA PHE A 46 -2.71 -9.11 11.67
C PHE A 46 -1.85 -10.16 10.99
N ALA A 47 -2.45 -11.24 10.51
CA ALA A 47 -1.70 -12.32 9.88
C ALA A 47 -1.07 -11.84 8.56
N VAL A 48 0.18 -12.23 8.32
CA VAL A 48 0.83 -12.13 7.01
C VAL A 48 0.74 -13.50 6.35
N ARG A 49 0.12 -13.58 5.18
CA ARG A 49 0.00 -14.80 4.38
C ARG A 49 0.44 -14.55 2.96
N HIS A 50 1.41 -15.32 2.49
CA HIS A 50 2.06 -15.13 1.20
C HIS A 50 2.40 -13.65 0.86
N GLY A 51 2.89 -12.89 1.84
CA GLY A 51 3.23 -11.48 1.67
C GLY A 51 2.04 -10.49 1.66
N GLU A 52 0.83 -10.95 1.91
CA GLU A 52 -0.34 -10.11 2.13
C GLU A 52 -0.67 -10.00 3.63
N VAL A 53 -0.90 -8.78 4.12
CA VAL A 53 -1.46 -8.55 5.46
C VAL A 53 -2.95 -8.25 5.33
N ASP A 54 -3.77 -9.03 6.05
CA ASP A 54 -5.22 -8.80 6.10
C ASP A 54 -5.61 -8.01 7.35
N PHE A 55 -5.99 -6.73 7.16
CA PHE A 55 -6.51 -5.86 8.22
C PHE A 55 -8.04 -5.95 8.38
N THR A 56 -8.73 -6.76 7.56
CA THR A 56 -10.19 -6.91 7.58
C THR A 56 -10.68 -7.97 8.56
N GLY A 57 -9.81 -8.89 8.96
CA GLY A 57 -10.17 -9.98 9.85
C GLY A 57 -10.61 -9.51 11.24
N PRO A 58 -11.57 -10.22 11.89
CA PRO A 58 -11.82 -10.05 13.31
C PRO A 58 -10.52 -10.30 14.10
N GLU A 59 -10.44 -9.78 15.33
CA GLU A 59 -9.31 -9.99 16.25
C GLU A 59 -8.73 -11.40 16.07
N ALA A 60 -7.43 -11.49 15.75
CA ALA A 60 -6.71 -12.75 15.85
C ALA A 60 -6.52 -13.09 17.33
N ASP A 61 -7.64 -13.23 18.05
CA ASP A 61 -7.68 -13.97 19.30
C ASP A 61 -7.64 -15.45 18.96
N ALA A 62 -6.71 -16.14 19.62
CA ALA A 62 -6.31 -17.53 19.42
C ALA A 62 -5.43 -17.78 18.18
N VAL A 63 -4.12 -17.55 18.36
CA VAL A 63 -3.18 -18.66 18.11
C VAL A 63 -3.56 -19.80 19.05
N ASP A 64 -4.35 -20.74 18.55
CA ASP A 64 -4.51 -22.05 19.17
C ASP A 64 -3.12 -22.71 19.30
N ALA A 65 -2.96 -23.53 20.33
CA ALA A 65 -1.71 -24.24 20.70
C ALA A 65 -1.17 -25.22 19.63
N GLY A 66 -1.64 -25.11 18.37
CA GLY A 66 -1.16 -25.82 17.19
C GLY A 66 -0.78 -24.93 16.00
N GLY A 67 -0.79 -23.59 16.14
CA GLY A 67 -0.16 -22.66 15.19
C GLY A 67 -0.74 -22.62 13.78
N ARG A 68 -2.01 -23.01 13.56
CA ARG A 68 -2.62 -23.04 12.22
C ARG A 68 -3.84 -22.14 12.14
N ALA A 69 -3.61 -20.89 11.75
CA ALA A 69 -4.69 -19.97 11.39
C ALA A 69 -5.42 -20.47 10.12
N ARG A 70 -6.75 -20.49 10.16
CA ARG A 70 -7.63 -20.94 9.07
C ARG A 70 -7.36 -20.13 7.79
N ALA A 71 -6.90 -20.81 6.74
CA ALA A 71 -6.69 -20.21 5.42
C ALA A 71 -8.04 -19.96 4.75
N THR A 72 -8.37 -18.70 4.49
CA THR A 72 -9.40 -18.33 3.51
C THR A 72 -8.82 -18.53 2.10
N PRO A 73 -9.55 -19.17 1.16
CA PRO A 73 -9.05 -19.38 -0.19
C PRO A 73 -8.79 -18.04 -0.87
N VAL A 74 -7.55 -17.84 -1.32
CA VAL A 74 -7.17 -16.78 -2.25
C VAL A 74 -7.83 -17.14 -3.60
N GLY A 75 -8.75 -16.29 -4.08
CA GLY A 75 -9.41 -16.49 -5.39
C GLY A 75 -8.40 -16.50 -6.53
N ALA A 76 -8.78 -16.97 -7.71
CA ALA A 76 -7.90 -16.88 -8.88
C ALA A 76 -7.70 -15.41 -9.29
N ALA A 77 -6.46 -15.04 -9.61
CA ALA A 77 -6.15 -13.74 -10.18
C ALA A 77 -6.92 -13.53 -11.50
N PRO A 78 -7.44 -12.33 -11.77
CA PRO A 78 -7.78 -11.96 -13.13
C PRO A 78 -6.49 -11.98 -13.96
N GLY A 79 -6.42 -12.91 -14.91
CA GLY A 79 -5.36 -12.99 -15.90
C GLY A 79 -5.48 -11.84 -16.89
N GLY A 80 -4.95 -10.67 -16.51
CA GLY A 80 -4.68 -9.59 -17.45
C GLY A 80 -3.45 -9.89 -18.30
N ALA A 81 -3.40 -9.37 -19.52
CA ALA A 81 -2.16 -9.34 -20.27
C ALA A 81 -1.08 -8.59 -19.46
N PRO A 82 0.20 -8.97 -19.56
CA PRO A 82 1.27 -8.20 -18.94
C PRO A 82 1.23 -6.76 -19.48
N PRO A 83 1.55 -5.76 -18.66
CA PRO A 83 1.58 -4.37 -19.11
C PRO A 83 2.62 -4.20 -20.22
N ASP A 84 2.27 -3.43 -21.23
CA ASP A 84 3.18 -3.08 -22.32
C ASP A 84 4.07 -1.87 -21.96
N GLU A 85 5.01 -1.56 -22.87
CA GLU A 85 5.98 -0.47 -22.67
C GLU A 85 5.30 0.91 -22.60
N GLU A 86 4.21 1.11 -23.35
CA GLU A 86 3.47 2.37 -23.34
C GLU A 86 2.76 2.57 -22.01
N GLU A 87 2.13 1.53 -21.46
CA GLU A 87 1.49 1.56 -20.15
C GLU A 87 2.52 1.82 -19.04
N LEU A 88 3.70 1.20 -19.11
CA LEU A 88 4.80 1.47 -18.18
C LEU A 88 5.27 2.92 -18.25
N LEU A 89 5.53 3.43 -19.45
CA LEU A 89 5.98 4.81 -19.65
C LEU A 89 4.94 5.79 -19.10
N ARG A 90 3.66 5.54 -19.38
CA ARG A 90 2.55 6.32 -18.84
C ARG A 90 2.53 6.27 -17.32
N ALA A 91 2.61 5.09 -16.71
CA ALA A 91 2.62 4.93 -15.26
C ALA A 91 3.75 5.74 -14.61
N ARG A 92 4.98 5.64 -15.16
CA ARG A 92 6.14 6.38 -14.66
C ARG A 92 5.95 7.89 -14.80
N ALA A 93 5.41 8.37 -15.91
CA ALA A 93 5.16 9.79 -16.14
C ALA A 93 4.13 10.35 -15.17
N LEU A 94 2.99 9.67 -15.02
CA LEU A 94 1.90 10.11 -14.13
C LEU A 94 2.33 10.11 -12.66
N LEU A 95 3.05 9.06 -12.23
CA LEU A 95 3.51 8.89 -10.86
C LEU A 95 4.83 9.61 -10.53
N ALA A 96 5.42 10.35 -11.49
CA ALA A 96 6.71 11.00 -11.36
C ALA A 96 7.86 10.07 -10.94
N LEU A 97 7.93 8.90 -11.58
CA LEU A 97 8.95 7.86 -11.34
C LEU A 97 10.10 7.94 -12.35
N ALA A 98 10.61 9.15 -12.56
CA ALA A 98 11.84 9.38 -13.33
C ALA A 98 13.05 8.86 -12.56
N ASP A 99 13.15 9.23 -11.27
CA ASP A 99 14.15 8.72 -10.33
C ASP A 99 13.66 7.46 -9.62
N GLY A 100 14.59 6.62 -9.18
CA GLY A 100 14.30 5.40 -8.43
C GLY A 100 13.89 5.62 -6.97
N GLY A 101 13.33 4.57 -6.36
CA GLY A 101 13.13 4.48 -4.91
C GLY A 101 11.79 4.99 -4.38
N GLY A 102 11.55 4.68 -3.11
CA GLY A 102 10.35 5.06 -2.36
C GLY A 102 9.22 4.03 -2.46
N LEU A 103 8.24 4.18 -1.57
CA LEU A 103 7.05 3.33 -1.50
C LEU A 103 5.97 3.85 -2.45
N VAL A 104 5.48 3.00 -3.34
CA VAL A 104 4.43 3.34 -4.33
C VAL A 104 3.22 2.46 -4.09
N LEU A 105 2.07 3.06 -3.85
CA LEU A 105 0.82 2.34 -3.61
C LEU A 105 0.09 2.05 -4.93
N LEU A 106 -0.29 0.80 -5.18
CA LEU A 106 -1.06 0.39 -6.36
C LEU A 106 -2.39 -0.22 -5.91
N GLY A 107 -3.50 0.45 -6.21
CA GLY A 107 -4.85 0.04 -5.86
C GLY A 107 -5.47 -0.86 -6.92
N GLY A 108 -6.05 -1.98 -6.49
CA GLY A 108 -6.87 -2.85 -7.32
C GLY A 108 -6.15 -3.34 -8.58
N GLU A 109 -6.70 -3.06 -9.77
CA GLU A 109 -6.16 -3.56 -11.04
C GLU A 109 -4.74 -3.08 -11.37
N HIS A 110 -4.31 -1.94 -10.81
CA HIS A 110 -2.96 -1.41 -11.03
C HIS A 110 -1.87 -2.28 -10.38
N ALA A 111 -2.25 -3.25 -9.55
CA ALA A 111 -1.34 -4.24 -8.99
C ALA A 111 -0.55 -5.01 -10.06
N ARG A 112 -1.08 -5.14 -11.29
CA ARG A 112 -0.37 -5.75 -12.43
C ARG A 112 0.95 -5.04 -12.78
N MET A 113 1.09 -3.76 -12.42
CA MET A 113 2.28 -2.95 -12.66
C MET A 113 3.41 -3.20 -11.65
N ALA A 114 3.16 -3.96 -10.59
CA ALA A 114 4.08 -4.05 -9.46
C ALA A 114 5.48 -4.53 -9.85
N SER A 115 5.58 -5.69 -10.50
CA SER A 115 6.88 -6.29 -10.84
C SER A 115 7.66 -5.41 -11.81
N VAL A 116 7.01 -4.88 -12.85
CA VAL A 116 7.68 -4.04 -13.84
C VAL A 116 8.14 -2.70 -13.25
N LEU A 117 7.38 -2.10 -12.32
CA LEU A 117 7.79 -0.88 -11.63
C LEU A 117 8.92 -1.14 -10.62
N GLU A 118 8.89 -2.28 -9.94
CA GLU A 118 9.99 -2.69 -9.05
C GLU A 118 11.29 -2.83 -9.84
N ASP A 119 11.26 -3.50 -10.99
CA ASP A 119 12.45 -3.76 -11.80
C ASP A 119 12.95 -2.49 -12.54
N GLU A 120 12.06 -1.75 -13.20
CA GLU A 120 12.43 -0.64 -14.09
C GLU A 120 12.51 0.73 -13.40
N ALA A 121 11.69 0.93 -12.36
CA ALA A 121 11.66 2.18 -11.59
C ALA A 121 12.28 2.04 -10.19
N GLN A 122 12.75 0.84 -9.80
CA GLN A 122 13.44 0.59 -8.52
C GLN A 122 12.64 1.10 -7.32
N VAL A 123 11.31 1.04 -7.38
CA VAL A 123 10.41 1.42 -6.29
C VAL A 123 10.06 0.20 -5.45
N MET A 124 9.47 0.42 -4.27
CA MET A 124 8.84 -0.62 -3.48
C MET A 124 7.31 -0.55 -3.70
N PRO A 125 6.70 -1.45 -4.48
CA PRO A 125 5.25 -1.45 -4.65
C PRO A 125 4.55 -1.96 -3.38
N LEU A 126 3.50 -1.28 -2.95
CA LEU A 126 2.55 -1.74 -1.94
C LEU A 126 1.18 -1.90 -2.59
N LEU A 127 0.66 -3.13 -2.63
CA LEU A 127 -0.60 -3.43 -3.28
C LEU A 127 -1.74 -3.22 -2.29
N LEU A 128 -2.74 -2.43 -2.69
CA LEU A 128 -3.92 -2.14 -1.89
C LEU A 128 -5.14 -2.84 -2.47
N ASN A 129 -5.73 -3.75 -1.70
CA ASN A 129 -6.93 -4.49 -2.12
C ASN A 129 -6.78 -5.10 -3.52
N ALA A 130 -5.57 -5.54 -3.85
CA ALA A 130 -5.30 -6.17 -5.13
C ALA A 130 -6.20 -7.40 -5.28
N PRO A 131 -6.80 -7.62 -6.45
CA PRO A 131 -7.40 -8.91 -6.72
C PRO A 131 -6.32 -9.97 -6.54
N ALA A 132 -6.73 -11.12 -6.03
CA ALA A 132 -5.82 -12.19 -5.63
C ALA A 132 -4.62 -12.31 -6.56
N TRP A 133 -3.42 -12.10 -6.04
CA TRP A 133 -2.21 -12.25 -6.82
C TRP A 133 -2.06 -13.75 -7.13
N ALA A 134 -1.87 -14.11 -8.40
CA ALA A 134 -1.72 -15.51 -8.76
C ALA A 134 -0.46 -16.03 -8.06
N SER A 135 -0.56 -17.19 -7.40
CA SER A 135 0.55 -17.91 -6.75
C SER A 135 1.66 -18.39 -7.72
N GLY A 136 1.81 -17.74 -8.88
CA GLY A 136 2.84 -17.98 -9.90
C GLY A 136 3.80 -16.80 -10.12
N GLY A 137 3.70 -15.72 -9.33
CA GLY A 137 4.73 -14.69 -9.29
C GLY A 137 6.05 -15.25 -8.73
N VAL A 138 7.18 -14.73 -9.20
CA VAL A 138 8.53 -15.17 -8.79
C VAL A 138 8.82 -14.86 -7.31
N ARG A 139 8.12 -13.87 -6.74
CA ARG A 139 8.22 -13.47 -5.32
C ARG A 139 6.83 -13.15 -4.72
N PRO A 140 6.62 -13.37 -3.42
CA PRO A 140 5.40 -12.95 -2.73
C PRO A 140 5.28 -11.42 -2.74
N PRO A 141 4.11 -10.84 -3.05
CA PRO A 141 3.95 -9.40 -3.12
C PRO A 141 4.12 -8.74 -1.75
N SER A 142 4.21 -7.41 -1.75
CA SER A 142 3.93 -6.61 -0.57
C SER A 142 2.52 -6.09 -0.67
N ALA A 143 1.57 -6.75 -0.02
CA ALA A 143 0.15 -6.45 -0.18
C ALA A 143 -0.54 -6.21 1.16
N ILE A 144 -1.56 -5.36 1.13
CA ILE A 144 -2.46 -5.12 2.25
C ILE A 144 -3.91 -5.20 1.78
N ARG A 145 -4.74 -5.83 2.61
CA ARG A 145 -6.19 -5.86 2.44
C ARG A 145 -6.84 -5.06 3.55
N ILE A 146 -7.73 -4.14 3.19
CA ILE A 146 -8.41 -3.23 4.12
C ILE A 146 -9.90 -3.17 3.84
N ALA A 147 -10.69 -2.95 4.90
CA ALA A 147 -12.11 -2.65 4.80
C ALA A 147 -12.29 -1.13 4.85
N ASP A 148 -11.68 -0.50 5.84
CA ASP A 148 -11.67 0.92 6.10
C ASP A 148 -10.29 1.34 6.63
N GLY A 149 -9.97 2.62 6.46
CA GLY A 149 -8.69 3.19 6.90
C GLY A 149 -7.48 2.67 6.10
N LEU A 150 -6.56 3.56 5.77
CA LEU A 150 -5.28 3.17 5.18
C LEU A 150 -4.24 3.05 6.31
N PRO A 151 -3.73 1.84 6.63
CA PRO A 151 -2.75 1.59 7.69
C PRO A 151 -1.34 1.96 7.23
N VAL A 152 -1.17 3.13 6.62
CA VAL A 152 0.11 3.65 6.12
C VAL A 152 0.37 5.00 6.78
N ALA A 153 1.58 5.18 7.29
CA ALA A 153 2.00 6.39 7.97
C ALA A 153 1.85 7.63 7.07
N ALA A 154 1.57 8.77 7.69
CA ALA A 154 1.55 10.04 6.97
C ALA A 154 2.91 10.32 6.31
N GLY A 155 2.89 10.70 5.04
CA GLY A 155 4.11 11.02 4.28
C GLY A 155 5.00 9.85 3.87
N ALA A 156 4.61 8.59 4.09
CA ALA A 156 5.42 7.42 3.72
C ALA A 156 5.40 7.11 2.21
N LEU A 157 4.29 7.41 1.53
CA LEU A 157 4.12 7.14 0.11
C LEU A 157 4.81 8.21 -0.74
N ARG A 158 5.56 7.76 -1.74
CA ARG A 158 6.07 8.62 -2.80
C ARG A 158 4.98 8.94 -3.82
N ALA A 159 4.21 7.93 -4.22
CA ALA A 159 3.16 8.06 -5.21
C ALA A 159 2.09 6.99 -4.99
N ALA A 160 0.91 7.19 -5.56
CA ALA A 160 -0.19 6.23 -5.50
C ALA A 160 -1.03 6.26 -6.79
N TRP A 161 -1.46 5.08 -7.23
CA TRP A 161 -2.37 4.91 -8.36
C TRP A 161 -3.55 4.05 -7.96
N LEU A 162 -4.76 4.59 -8.06
CA LEU A 162 -5.99 3.92 -7.66
C LEU A 162 -6.88 3.66 -8.88
N ASP A 163 -7.51 2.49 -8.90
CA ASP A 163 -8.56 2.15 -9.84
C ASP A 163 -9.95 2.59 -9.32
N GLU A 164 -10.98 2.38 -10.13
CA GLU A 164 -12.38 2.72 -9.80
C GLU A 164 -12.86 2.02 -8.53
N ALA A 165 -12.60 0.72 -8.42
CA ALA A 165 -13.04 -0.10 -7.29
C ALA A 165 -12.38 0.33 -5.97
N THR A 166 -11.12 0.75 -6.01
CA THR A 166 -10.38 1.21 -4.82
C THR A 166 -10.75 2.64 -4.47
N ALA A 167 -10.85 3.53 -5.46
CA ALA A 167 -11.13 4.95 -5.24
C ALA A 167 -12.59 5.22 -4.81
N SER A 168 -13.55 4.39 -5.23
CA SER A 168 -14.96 4.51 -4.84
C SER A 168 -15.26 4.15 -3.39
N ARG A 169 -14.33 3.48 -2.69
CA ARG A 169 -14.48 3.19 -1.25
C ARG A 169 -14.39 4.48 -0.45
N SER A 170 -15.30 4.64 0.53
CA SER A 170 -15.36 5.83 1.38
C SER A 170 -13.98 6.18 1.94
N ASP A 171 -13.59 7.44 1.78
CA ASP A 171 -12.39 8.06 2.34
C ASP A 171 -11.04 7.51 1.87
N THR A 172 -10.98 6.48 1.01
CA THR A 172 -9.70 5.90 0.53
C THR A 172 -8.82 6.95 -0.13
N VAL A 173 -9.38 7.76 -1.04
CA VAL A 173 -8.65 8.82 -1.74
C VAL A 173 -8.02 9.82 -0.75
N ARG A 174 -8.77 10.23 0.29
CA ARG A 174 -8.28 11.14 1.33
C ARG A 174 -7.22 10.47 2.20
N ALA A 175 -7.41 9.20 2.56
CA ALA A 175 -6.47 8.42 3.36
C ALA A 175 -5.13 8.22 2.65
N VAL A 176 -5.17 7.98 1.33
CA VAL A 176 -4.00 7.89 0.46
C VAL A 176 -3.31 9.25 0.33
N LEU A 177 -4.06 10.34 0.15
CA LEU A 177 -3.48 11.68 0.10
C LEU A 177 -2.68 12.01 1.38
N ARG A 178 -3.22 11.68 2.55
CA ARG A 178 -2.54 11.85 3.85
C ARG A 178 -1.27 11.01 3.97
N ALA A 179 -1.24 9.84 3.35
CA ALA A 179 -0.05 8.98 3.32
C ALA A 179 1.02 9.45 2.30
N LEU A 180 0.68 10.32 1.34
CA LEU A 180 1.65 10.89 0.40
C LEU A 180 2.55 11.93 1.06
N ARG A 181 3.85 11.84 0.77
CA ARG A 181 4.83 12.89 1.10
C ARG A 181 4.51 14.19 0.35
N PRO A 182 4.99 15.35 0.83
CA PRO A 182 4.91 16.59 0.06
C PRO A 182 5.48 16.41 -1.35
N GLY A 183 4.76 16.85 -2.39
CA GLY A 183 5.14 16.65 -3.79
C GLY A 183 4.87 15.24 -4.34
N GLY A 184 4.35 14.32 -3.53
CA GLY A 184 3.93 12.99 -3.98
C GLY A 184 2.69 13.05 -4.86
N ARG A 185 2.61 12.18 -5.88
CA ARG A 185 1.51 12.19 -6.85
C ARG A 185 0.46 11.11 -6.57
N LEU A 186 -0.80 11.51 -6.68
CA LEU A 186 -1.96 10.64 -6.66
C LEU A 186 -2.61 10.63 -8.04
N VAL A 187 -2.77 9.44 -8.61
CA VAL A 187 -3.56 9.21 -9.83
C VAL A 187 -4.81 8.44 -9.42
N ALA A 188 -5.98 8.94 -9.82
CA ALA A 188 -7.25 8.27 -9.56
C ALA A 188 -8.25 8.53 -10.69
N PRO A 189 -9.32 7.74 -10.80
CA PRO A 189 -10.28 7.85 -11.88
C PRO A 189 -11.00 9.19 -11.87
N VAL A 190 -11.46 9.63 -13.05
CA VAL A 190 -12.12 10.93 -13.23
C VAL A 190 -13.38 11.09 -12.36
N THR A 191 -14.04 9.98 -12.05
CA THR A 191 -15.23 9.85 -11.19
C THR A 191 -14.93 10.05 -9.71
N ALA A 192 -13.69 9.82 -9.28
CA ALA A 192 -13.27 10.01 -7.90
C ALA A 192 -13.17 11.50 -7.58
N PRO A 193 -13.71 11.98 -6.44
CA PRO A 193 -13.61 13.38 -6.08
C PRO A 193 -12.15 13.75 -5.80
N LEU A 194 -11.74 14.93 -6.25
CA LEU A 194 -10.44 15.50 -5.88
C LEU A 194 -10.48 15.91 -4.40
N PRO A 195 -9.63 15.35 -3.52
CA PRO A 195 -9.64 15.67 -2.09
C PRO A 195 -9.01 17.04 -1.80
N ASP A 196 -9.48 17.71 -0.74
CA ASP A 196 -8.83 18.92 -0.22
C ASP A 196 -7.35 18.67 0.11
N GLY A 197 -6.50 19.67 -0.14
CA GLY A 197 -5.05 19.56 0.06
C GLY A 197 -4.30 18.90 -1.11
N ALA A 198 -5.00 18.46 -2.16
CA ALA A 198 -4.41 18.06 -3.43
C ALA A 198 -4.47 19.20 -4.45
N ARG A 199 -3.37 19.40 -5.19
CA ARG A 199 -3.31 20.31 -6.33
C ARG A 199 -3.40 19.51 -7.62
N GLU A 200 -4.49 19.68 -8.37
CA GLU A 200 -4.64 19.02 -9.68
C GLU A 200 -3.53 19.49 -10.63
N LEU A 201 -2.89 18.53 -11.30
CA LEU A 201 -1.86 18.75 -12.32
C LEU A 201 -2.42 18.59 -13.72
N ALA A 202 -3.26 17.58 -13.91
CA ALA A 202 -3.88 17.23 -15.17
C ALA A 202 -5.14 16.38 -14.92
N ARG A 203 -6.04 16.40 -15.91
CA ARG A 203 -7.24 15.58 -15.95
C ARG A 203 -7.59 15.28 -17.40
N ASP A 204 -7.98 14.03 -17.66
CA ASP A 204 -8.53 13.62 -18.93
C ASP A 204 -9.89 12.93 -18.73
N ALA A 205 -10.36 12.20 -19.75
CA ALA A 205 -11.63 11.49 -19.71
C ALA A 205 -11.63 10.23 -18.82
N ARG A 206 -10.47 9.77 -18.35
CA ARG A 206 -10.29 8.52 -17.59
C ARG A 206 -9.85 8.78 -16.16
N GLU A 207 -8.89 9.68 -15.96
CA GLU A 207 -8.24 9.89 -14.67
C GLU A 207 -7.84 11.35 -14.46
N TRP A 208 -7.56 11.68 -13.21
CA TRP A 208 -6.86 12.90 -12.85
C TRP A 208 -5.55 12.56 -12.15
N VAL A 209 -4.60 13.49 -12.24
CA VAL A 209 -3.34 13.46 -11.52
C VAL A 209 -3.30 14.68 -10.61
N ALA A 210 -3.02 14.45 -9.34
CA ALA A 210 -2.85 15.53 -8.38
C ALA A 210 -1.57 15.34 -7.57
N GLU A 211 -1.05 16.46 -7.08
CA GLU A 211 0.11 16.52 -6.21
C GLU A 211 -0.34 16.80 -4.78
N SER A 212 0.18 16.04 -3.83
CA SER A 212 -0.02 16.30 -2.40
C SER A 212 0.76 17.54 -1.98
N SER A 213 0.06 18.52 -1.42
CA SER A 213 0.71 19.63 -0.71
C SER A 213 1.45 19.16 0.55
N GLY A 214 1.08 17.97 1.06
CA GLY A 214 1.58 17.38 2.28
C GLY A 214 1.17 18.18 3.53
N ALA A 215 1.09 17.50 4.67
CA ALA A 215 1.30 18.18 5.94
C ALA A 215 2.81 18.31 6.10
N ALA A 216 3.38 19.51 5.89
CA ALA A 216 4.76 19.74 6.30
C ALA A 216 4.86 19.43 7.79
N SER A 217 5.59 18.38 8.18
CA SER A 217 5.99 18.24 9.58
C SER A 217 6.80 19.47 9.91
N ALA A 218 6.30 20.33 10.79
CA ALA A 218 7.03 21.49 11.26
C ALA A 218 8.42 21.00 11.72
N PRO A 219 9.52 21.66 11.30
CA PRO A 219 10.85 21.23 11.70
C PRO A 219 10.94 21.13 13.22
N VAL A 220 11.30 19.94 13.72
CA VAL A 220 11.52 19.70 15.15
C VAL A 220 12.66 20.60 15.60
N SER A 221 12.32 21.66 16.34
CA SER A 221 13.32 22.57 16.89
C SER A 221 14.10 21.84 17.98
N LEU A 222 15.34 21.45 17.68
CA LEU A 222 16.26 20.89 18.68
C LEU A 222 16.58 21.97 19.72
N ARG A 223 15.90 21.95 20.86
CA ARG A 223 16.29 22.76 22.02
C ARG A 223 17.47 22.06 22.70
N ARG A 224 18.67 22.63 22.54
CA ARG A 224 19.79 22.29 23.43
C ARG A 224 19.41 22.74 24.84
N ARG A 225 19.40 21.81 25.79
CA ARG A 225 19.40 22.12 27.22
C ARG A 225 20.82 22.43 27.67
#